data_AF-A0A5C7AP45-F1
#
_entry.id   AF-A0A5C7AP45-F1
#
_cell.length_a   1.000
_cell.length_b   1.000
_cell.length_c   1.000
_cell.angle_alpha   90.00
_cell.angle_beta   90.00
_cell.angle_gamma   90.00
#
_symmetry.space_group_name_H-M   'P 1'
#
loop_
_entity.id
_entity.type
_entity.pdbx_description
1 polymer ?
#
loop_
_entity_poly.entity_id
_entity_poly.type
_entity_poly.pdbx_seq_one_letter_code
_entity_poly.pdbx_strand_id
1 'polypeptide(L)'
;MRFLIFILLGMSAFSQTKFEGIAIKASVPVGWQVQEENYGQVMLSNSNEQAAIMLIEHGWANEHVILQNMQETIQEDGMQAALATDIMQLDNGNYIALYQGSYSNGQEIILVAVVSKSKLWQIGGVMTLVLVPKQAFKDSYQDLAVEISKSITYLPFMNSAAKQKANMFKGRKLVKYSSYYTSNYGGSISVGSNIKVTINFCSNGQFAFNGYSDFHAGGGAFDGEVSSNNSEGIGLWNLMVIKNYMVIRLVSNAGEVNYMPIERYTEDGAFYINGDKWVIGASDVCN
;
A
#
# COMPACT_ATOMS: atom_id res chain seq x y z
N MET A 1 49.15 9.97 37.93
CA MET A 1 47.72 9.61 37.99
C MET A 1 46.92 10.66 37.24
N ARG A 2 46.48 10.36 36.01
CA ARG A 2 45.50 11.16 35.26
C ARG A 2 44.43 10.19 34.77
N PHE A 3 43.25 10.27 35.37
CA PHE A 3 42.05 9.55 34.92
C PHE A 3 41.59 10.18 33.60
N LEU A 4 41.62 9.39 32.51
CA LEU A 4 40.87 9.71 31.30
C LEU A 4 39.47 9.13 31.47
N ILE A 5 38.49 10.00 31.68
CA ILE A 5 37.07 9.67 31.60
C ILE A 5 36.74 9.57 30.10
N PHE A 6 36.53 8.36 29.61
CA PHE A 6 35.90 8.14 28.32
C PHE A 6 34.41 8.44 28.47
N ILE A 7 33.98 9.58 27.95
CA ILE A 7 32.56 9.91 27.79
C ILE A 7 32.04 9.03 26.65
N LEU A 8 31.36 7.94 27.02
CA LEU A 8 30.46 7.21 26.12
C LEU A 8 29.25 8.12 25.87
N LEU A 9 29.32 8.92 24.81
CA LEU A 9 28.13 9.48 24.18
C LEU A 9 27.38 8.31 23.56
N GLY A 10 26.42 7.76 24.31
CA GLY A 10 25.41 6.89 23.75
C GLY A 10 24.68 7.70 22.68
N MET A 11 24.92 7.36 21.41
CA MET A 11 24.03 7.77 20.33
C MET A 11 22.68 7.11 20.64
N SER A 12 21.77 7.87 21.24
CA SER A 12 20.36 7.52 21.24
C SER A 12 19.94 7.43 19.77
N ALA A 13 19.81 6.20 19.26
CA ALA A 13 19.18 5.95 17.98
C ALA A 13 17.82 6.65 18.02
N PHE A 14 17.65 7.70 17.21
CA PHE A 14 16.35 8.31 17.05
C PHE A 14 15.43 7.24 16.45
N SER A 15 14.53 6.69 17.26
CA SER A 15 13.49 5.79 16.77
C SER A 15 12.61 6.59 15.81
N GLN A 16 12.61 6.21 14.53
CA GLN A 16 11.77 6.84 13.52
C GLN A 16 10.31 6.53 13.85
N THR A 17 9.58 7.53 14.36
CA THR A 17 8.15 7.40 14.71
C THR A 17 7.22 7.90 13.61
N LYS A 18 7.79 8.43 12.53
CA LYS A 18 7.06 8.98 11.39
C LYS A 18 7.48 8.24 10.13
N PHE A 19 6.53 7.52 9.54
CA PHE A 19 6.67 6.92 8.23
C PHE A 19 6.29 7.95 7.16
N GLU A 20 6.99 7.88 6.04
CA GLU A 20 6.75 8.73 4.87
C GLU A 20 5.99 7.97 3.77
N GLY A 21 6.08 6.63 3.74
CA GLY A 21 5.43 5.78 2.74
C GLY A 21 3.95 5.49 2.99
N ILE A 22 3.48 5.65 4.23
CA ILE A 22 2.12 5.32 4.66
C ILE A 22 1.57 6.39 5.59
N ALA A 23 0.26 6.64 5.56
CA ALA A 23 -0.37 7.70 6.36
C ALA A 23 -0.65 7.27 7.82
N ILE A 24 0.37 6.77 8.51
CA ILE A 24 0.29 6.39 9.94
C ILE A 24 1.51 6.87 10.72
N LYS A 25 1.38 6.88 12.05
CA LYS A 25 2.49 6.84 13.00
C LYS A 25 2.38 5.54 13.80
N ALA A 26 3.50 4.93 14.14
CA ALA A 26 3.53 3.79 15.04
C ALA A 26 4.80 3.85 15.89
N SER A 27 4.78 3.14 17.02
CA SER A 27 5.98 2.91 17.82
C SER A 27 6.83 1.85 17.14
N VAL A 28 8.06 2.21 16.78
CA VAL A 28 9.06 1.25 16.28
C VAL A 28 9.81 0.67 17.48
N PRO A 29 9.77 -0.66 17.70
CA PRO A 29 10.43 -1.30 18.83
C PRO A 29 11.96 -1.09 18.80
N VAL A 30 12.60 -1.16 19.97
CA VAL A 30 14.05 -0.95 20.08
C VAL A 30 14.82 -1.95 19.21
N GLY A 31 15.80 -1.45 18.46
CA GLY A 31 16.63 -2.25 17.55
C GLY A 31 16.03 -2.47 16.16
N TRP A 32 14.73 -2.19 15.98
CA TRP A 32 14.10 -2.22 14.66
C TRP A 32 14.31 -0.91 13.92
N GLN A 33 14.53 -1.00 12.61
CA GLN A 33 14.79 0.13 11.74
C GLN A 33 14.00 -0.02 10.44
N VAL A 34 13.53 1.11 9.91
CA VAL A 34 12.92 1.17 8.59
C VAL A 34 13.98 0.79 7.55
N GLN A 35 13.70 -0.25 6.79
CA GLN A 35 14.52 -0.66 5.64
C GLN A 35 13.96 -0.12 4.34
N GLU A 36 12.65 -0.16 4.21
CA GLU A 36 11.96 0.19 2.97
C GLU A 36 10.62 0.85 3.25
N GLU A 37 10.28 1.81 2.41
CA GLU A 37 8.98 2.47 2.42
C GLU A 37 8.51 2.64 0.97
N ASN A 38 7.51 1.86 0.59
CA ASN A 38 6.90 1.90 -0.74
C ASN A 38 5.43 2.21 -0.55
N TYR A 39 4.89 3.18 -1.25
CA TYR A 39 3.53 3.69 -1.12
C TYR A 39 2.50 2.71 -0.50
N GLY A 40 2.09 2.95 0.74
CA GLY A 40 1.18 2.09 1.50
C GLY A 40 1.81 0.96 2.32
N GLN A 41 3.13 0.83 2.26
CA GLN A 41 3.91 -0.24 2.89
C GLN A 41 5.16 0.32 3.60
N VAL A 42 5.48 -0.27 4.76
CA VAL A 42 6.74 -0.06 5.47
C VAL A 42 7.32 -1.41 5.86
N MET A 43 8.58 -1.66 5.53
CA MET A 43 9.34 -2.81 6.00
C MET A 43 10.33 -2.39 7.09
N LEU A 44 10.31 -3.10 8.21
CA LEU A 44 11.26 -2.96 9.31
C LEU A 44 12.11 -4.22 9.43
N SER A 45 13.38 -4.05 9.77
CA SER A 45 14.26 -5.16 10.14
C SER A 45 15.06 -4.84 11.39
N ASN A 46 15.61 -5.88 12.01
CA ASN A 46 16.53 -5.78 13.14
C ASN A 46 17.67 -6.76 12.90
N SER A 47 18.91 -6.28 12.86
CA SER A 47 20.09 -7.11 12.57
C SER A 47 20.35 -8.22 13.60
N ASN A 48 19.74 -8.12 14.78
CA ASN A 48 19.87 -9.10 15.87
C ASN A 48 18.72 -10.12 15.91
N GLU A 49 17.71 -9.97 15.04
CA GLU A 49 16.54 -10.85 14.98
C GLU A 49 16.45 -11.50 13.58
N GLN A 50 16.06 -12.77 13.53
CA GLN A 50 15.77 -13.44 12.26
C GLN A 50 14.31 -13.21 11.87
N ALA A 51 13.91 -11.95 11.77
CA ALA A 51 12.54 -11.57 11.48
C ALA A 51 12.47 -10.25 10.71
N ALA A 52 11.44 -10.11 9.90
CA ALA A 52 11.06 -8.86 9.26
C ALA A 52 9.63 -8.48 9.70
N ILE A 53 9.37 -7.19 9.79
CA ILE A 53 8.01 -6.67 10.06
C ILE A 53 7.58 -5.87 8.85
N MET A 54 6.35 -6.10 8.39
CA MET A 54 5.73 -5.30 7.35
C MET A 54 4.46 -4.65 7.89
N LEU A 55 4.31 -3.35 7.63
CA LEU A 55 3.06 -2.62 7.82
C LEU A 55 2.49 -2.38 6.43
N ILE A 56 1.30 -2.92 6.17
CA ILE A 56 0.67 -2.85 4.85
C ILE A 56 -0.73 -2.27 5.01
N GLU A 57 -1.04 -1.28 4.18
CA GLU A 57 -2.38 -0.74 4.12
C GLU A 57 -3.34 -1.68 3.40
N HIS A 58 -4.56 -1.84 3.93
CA HIS A 58 -5.62 -2.61 3.29
C HIS A 58 -6.90 -1.77 3.17
N GLY A 59 -7.77 -2.09 2.20
CA GLY A 59 -9.05 -1.44 1.96
C GLY A 59 -10.27 -2.21 2.50
N TRP A 60 -10.07 -3.25 3.32
CA TRP A 60 -11.16 -4.10 3.80
C TRP A 60 -12.19 -3.33 4.64
N ALA A 61 -13.40 -3.16 4.11
CA ALA A 61 -14.37 -2.18 4.60
C ALA A 61 -15.11 -2.57 5.88
N ASN A 62 -15.23 -3.87 6.16
CA ASN A 62 -16.00 -4.40 7.26
C ASN A 62 -15.43 -5.73 7.75
N GLU A 63 -15.92 -6.18 8.90
CA GLU A 63 -15.50 -7.41 9.57
C GLU A 63 -15.64 -8.66 8.70
N HIS A 64 -16.73 -8.79 7.95
CA HIS A 64 -16.92 -9.95 7.07
C HIS A 64 -15.82 -10.04 6.00
N VAL A 65 -15.51 -8.91 5.35
CA VAL A 65 -14.43 -8.83 4.34
C VAL A 65 -13.07 -9.09 4.97
N ILE A 66 -12.80 -8.54 6.17
CA ILE A 66 -11.55 -8.80 6.91
C ILE A 66 -11.38 -10.30 7.17
N LEU A 67 -12.40 -10.94 7.75
CA LEU A 67 -12.34 -12.35 8.10
C LEU A 67 -12.22 -13.25 6.87
N GLN A 68 -12.92 -12.91 5.78
CA GLN A 68 -12.80 -13.62 4.52
C GLN A 68 -11.38 -13.54 3.96
N ASN A 69 -10.81 -12.33 3.85
CA ASN A 69 -9.44 -12.14 3.32
C ASN A 69 -8.40 -12.83 4.21
N MET A 70 -8.58 -12.81 5.53
CA MET A 70 -7.68 -13.53 6.45
C MET A 70 -7.75 -15.05 6.30
N GLN A 71 -8.83 -15.63 5.73
CA GLN A 71 -8.89 -17.06 5.46
C GLN A 71 -8.13 -17.47 4.19
N GLU A 72 -7.78 -16.50 3.34
CA GLU A 72 -7.10 -16.78 2.09
C GLU A 72 -5.64 -17.18 2.34
N THR A 73 -5.11 -17.96 1.40
CA THR A 73 -3.68 -18.28 1.40
C THR A 73 -2.91 -17.06 0.94
N ILE A 74 -1.91 -16.66 1.72
CA ILE A 74 -0.96 -15.63 1.32
C ILE A 74 -0.05 -16.21 0.24
N GLN A 75 -0.03 -15.57 -0.93
CA GLN A 75 0.85 -15.90 -2.05
C GLN A 75 1.56 -14.65 -2.52
N GLU A 76 2.89 -14.67 -2.51
CA GLU A 76 3.76 -13.59 -2.95
C GLU A 76 4.96 -14.18 -3.68
N ASP A 77 5.73 -13.40 -4.42
CA ASP A 77 6.83 -13.86 -5.27
C ASP A 77 7.72 -14.95 -4.61
N GLY A 78 7.43 -16.21 -4.94
CA GLY A 78 8.12 -17.37 -4.40
C GLY A 78 7.85 -17.66 -2.91
N MET A 79 6.78 -17.17 -2.31
CA MET A 79 6.32 -17.45 -0.94
C MET A 79 4.85 -17.89 -0.96
N GLN A 80 4.52 -18.95 -0.24
CA GLN A 80 3.12 -19.34 0.01
C GLN A 80 2.93 -19.71 1.48
N ALA A 81 1.90 -19.16 2.12
CA ALA A 81 1.56 -19.44 3.51
C ALA A 81 0.04 -19.55 3.72
N ALA A 82 -0.40 -20.66 4.32
CA ALA A 82 -1.80 -20.92 4.62
C ALA A 82 -2.08 -20.66 6.11
N LEU A 83 -3.34 -20.34 6.41
CA LEU A 83 -3.81 -20.12 7.78
C LEU A 83 -3.53 -21.38 8.64
N ALA A 84 -2.83 -21.19 9.75
CA ALA A 84 -2.40 -22.27 10.66
C ALA A 84 -3.18 -22.28 11.97
N THR A 85 -3.85 -21.19 12.32
CA THR A 85 -4.69 -21.06 13.52
C THR A 85 -6.04 -20.46 13.21
N ASP A 86 -6.99 -20.58 14.14
CA ASP A 86 -8.20 -19.78 14.08
C ASP A 86 -7.86 -18.27 14.10
N ILE A 87 -8.73 -17.48 13.47
CA ILE A 87 -8.67 -16.02 13.51
C ILE A 87 -9.28 -15.58 14.84
N MET A 88 -8.47 -14.95 15.69
CA MET A 88 -8.90 -14.48 17.02
C MET A 88 -9.11 -12.97 17.00
N GLN A 89 -10.16 -12.50 17.68
CA GLN A 89 -10.35 -11.08 17.94
C GLN A 89 -9.57 -10.66 19.18
N LEU A 90 -8.84 -9.56 19.08
CA LEU A 90 -8.13 -8.90 20.18
C LEU A 90 -9.07 -7.93 20.92
N ASP A 91 -8.73 -7.56 22.15
CA ASP A 91 -9.55 -6.66 22.99
C ASP A 91 -9.84 -5.29 22.35
N ASN A 92 -8.98 -4.82 21.45
CA ASN A 92 -9.15 -3.57 20.72
C ASN A 92 -10.00 -3.73 19.44
N GLY A 93 -10.56 -4.92 19.20
CA GLY A 93 -11.38 -5.26 18.04
C GLY A 93 -10.61 -5.61 16.76
N ASN A 94 -9.27 -5.58 16.79
CA ASN A 94 -8.43 -6.07 15.70
C ASN A 94 -8.45 -7.61 15.67
N TYR A 95 -7.95 -8.20 14.58
CA TYR A 95 -7.88 -9.65 14.43
C TYR A 95 -6.43 -10.11 14.33
N ILE A 96 -6.13 -11.28 14.90
CA ILE A 96 -4.83 -11.93 14.82
C ILE A 96 -4.96 -13.34 14.28
N ALA A 97 -3.99 -13.76 13.47
CA ALA A 97 -3.85 -15.13 13.01
C ALA A 97 -2.38 -15.49 12.76
N LEU A 98 -2.07 -16.79 12.81
CA LEU A 98 -0.80 -17.34 12.35
C LEU A 98 -1.00 -18.01 11.00
N TYR A 99 -0.02 -17.85 10.12
CA TYR A 99 0.09 -18.58 8.87
C TYR A 99 1.40 -19.36 8.88
N GLN A 100 1.38 -20.53 8.25
CA GLN A 100 2.57 -21.34 8.05
C GLN A 100 2.75 -21.61 6.56
N GLY A 101 4.00 -21.55 6.11
CA GLY A 101 4.30 -21.62 4.69
C GLY A 101 5.75 -21.95 4.41
N SER A 102 6.11 -21.76 3.15
CA SER A 102 7.49 -21.87 2.70
C SER A 102 7.77 -20.94 1.53
N TYR A 103 9.04 -20.58 1.40
CA TYR A 103 9.56 -20.05 0.15
C TYR A 103 9.74 -21.15 -0.91
N SER A 104 9.88 -20.76 -2.17
CA SER A 104 10.12 -21.63 -3.34
C SER A 104 11.43 -22.40 -3.23
N ASN A 105 12.39 -21.88 -2.46
CA ASN A 105 13.64 -22.56 -2.11
C ASN A 105 13.49 -23.61 -0.98
N GLY A 106 12.28 -23.83 -0.47
CA GLY A 106 11.96 -24.80 0.56
C GLY A 106 12.14 -24.31 2.01
N GLN A 107 12.56 -23.06 2.23
CA GLN A 107 12.69 -22.52 3.58
C GLN A 107 11.29 -22.33 4.22
N GLU A 108 11.02 -23.04 5.32
CA GLU A 108 9.77 -22.91 6.07
C GLU A 108 9.70 -21.58 6.83
N ILE A 109 8.50 -21.00 6.87
CA ILE A 109 8.22 -19.71 7.51
C ILE A 109 6.95 -19.76 8.36
N ILE A 110 6.88 -18.84 9.31
CA ILE A 110 5.68 -18.48 10.05
C ILE A 110 5.43 -16.98 9.84
N LEU A 111 4.17 -16.64 9.59
CA LEU A 111 3.69 -15.26 9.58
C LEU A 111 2.76 -15.05 10.77
N VAL A 112 2.98 -13.97 11.52
CA VAL A 112 1.97 -13.41 12.42
C VAL A 112 1.28 -12.27 11.70
N ALA A 113 -0.04 -12.32 11.55
CA ALA A 113 -0.81 -11.21 10.99
C ALA A 113 -1.71 -10.60 12.05
N VAL A 114 -1.60 -9.28 12.25
CA VAL A 114 -2.57 -8.49 13.03
C VAL A 114 -3.23 -7.48 12.11
N VAL A 115 -4.52 -7.64 11.87
CA VAL A 115 -5.31 -6.80 10.95
C VAL A 115 -6.16 -5.83 11.74
N SER A 116 -6.01 -4.53 11.45
CA SER A 116 -6.80 -3.51 12.12
C SER A 116 -8.25 -3.47 11.62
N LYS A 117 -9.21 -3.32 12.54
CA LYS A 117 -10.60 -2.97 12.21
C LYS A 117 -10.78 -1.45 12.03
N SER A 118 -9.80 -0.67 12.46
CA SER A 118 -9.83 0.80 12.41
C SER A 118 -9.90 1.30 10.98
N LYS A 119 -10.78 2.29 10.74
CA LYS A 119 -11.08 2.83 9.41
C LYS A 119 -10.12 3.94 9.02
N LEU A 120 -9.11 3.62 8.22
CA LEU A 120 -8.22 4.59 7.62
C LEU A 120 -8.92 5.36 6.49
N TRP A 121 -9.52 6.51 6.83
CA TRP A 121 -10.29 7.34 5.90
C TRP A 121 -11.56 6.65 5.38
N GLN A 122 -12.42 6.29 6.34
CA GLN A 122 -13.76 5.69 6.13
C GLN A 122 -13.76 4.22 5.65
N ILE A 123 -12.65 3.71 5.11
CA ILE A 123 -12.51 2.33 4.64
C ILE A 123 -11.13 1.77 4.98
N GLY A 124 -11.02 0.46 5.23
CA GLY A 124 -9.72 -0.18 5.35
C GLY A 124 -8.93 0.18 6.61
N GLY A 125 -7.66 -0.19 6.67
CA GLY A 125 -6.81 -0.08 7.85
C GLY A 125 -5.35 -0.46 7.56
N VAL A 126 -4.63 -0.92 8.58
CA VAL A 126 -3.25 -1.43 8.43
C VAL A 126 -3.15 -2.84 9.00
N MET A 127 -2.54 -3.71 8.23
CA MET A 127 -2.11 -5.04 8.62
C MET A 127 -0.64 -4.99 9.06
N THR A 128 -0.35 -5.51 10.24
CA THR A 128 1.00 -5.76 10.73
C THR A 128 1.34 -7.22 10.50
N LEU A 129 2.36 -7.50 9.70
CA LEU A 129 2.89 -8.84 9.47
C LEU A 129 4.26 -8.97 10.13
N VAL A 130 4.48 -10.07 10.84
CA VAL A 130 5.82 -10.48 11.30
C VAL A 130 6.18 -11.78 10.60
N LEU A 131 7.20 -11.72 9.76
CA LEU A 131 7.70 -12.83 8.96
C LEU A 131 8.97 -13.39 9.61
N VAL A 132 8.96 -14.70 9.87
CA VAL A 132 10.04 -15.38 10.61
C VAL A 132 10.30 -16.76 9.99
N PRO A 133 11.57 -17.19 9.82
CA PRO A 133 11.87 -18.59 9.55
C PRO A 133 11.33 -19.47 10.68
N LYS A 134 10.72 -20.60 10.34
CA LYS A 134 10.02 -21.45 11.32
C LYS A 134 10.90 -21.87 12.49
N GLN A 135 12.18 -22.17 12.26
CA GLN A 135 13.14 -22.54 13.31
C GLN A 135 13.51 -21.42 14.28
N ALA A 136 13.25 -20.16 13.92
CA ALA A 136 13.57 -18.99 14.73
C ALA A 136 12.32 -18.38 15.39
N PHE A 137 11.14 -18.99 15.20
CA PHE A 137 9.89 -18.49 15.75
C PHE A 137 9.86 -18.61 17.28
N LYS A 138 9.35 -17.55 17.91
CA LYS A 138 9.12 -17.43 19.36
C LYS A 138 7.81 -16.68 19.57
N ASP A 139 7.09 -17.02 20.63
CA ASP A 139 5.76 -16.44 20.93
C ASP A 139 5.80 -14.91 21.08
N SER A 140 6.94 -14.35 21.49
CA SER A 140 7.13 -12.90 21.60
C SER A 140 6.94 -12.14 20.28
N TYR A 141 7.00 -12.81 19.12
CA TYR A 141 6.67 -12.16 17.84
C TYR A 141 5.17 -11.88 17.68
N GLN A 142 4.32 -12.67 18.34
CA GLN A 142 2.89 -12.37 18.40
C GLN A 142 2.65 -11.12 19.23
N ASP A 143 3.26 -11.05 20.41
CA ASP A 143 3.19 -9.87 21.28
C ASP A 143 3.72 -8.63 20.57
N LEU A 144 4.82 -8.76 19.84
CA LEU A 144 5.41 -7.69 19.03
C LEU A 144 4.44 -7.15 17.97
N ALA A 145 3.78 -8.05 17.21
CA ALA A 145 2.80 -7.67 16.21
C ALA A 145 1.62 -6.91 16.83
N VAL A 146 1.15 -7.40 17.98
CA VAL A 146 0.05 -6.78 18.74
C VAL A 146 0.45 -5.41 19.29
N GLU A 147 1.65 -5.28 19.85
CA GLU A 147 2.18 -4.02 20.38
C GLU A 147 2.26 -2.94 19.30
N ILE A 148 2.86 -3.29 18.15
CA ILE A 148 2.97 -2.37 17.01
C ILE A 148 1.58 -1.99 16.53
N SER A 149 0.70 -2.96 16.29
CA SER A 149 -0.67 -2.71 15.82
C SER A 149 -1.46 -1.79 16.76
N LYS A 150 -1.33 -1.97 18.08
CA LYS A 150 -1.97 -1.11 19.10
C LYS A 150 -1.41 0.32 19.11
N SER A 151 -0.16 0.51 18.68
CA SER A 151 0.47 1.84 18.64
C SER A 151 0.10 2.68 17.40
N ILE A 152 -0.55 2.06 16.40
CA ILE A 152 -0.86 2.72 15.13
C ILE A 152 -1.85 3.87 15.36
N THR A 153 -1.43 5.07 14.93
CA THR A 153 -2.26 6.26 14.85
C THR A 153 -2.34 6.71 13.40
N TYR A 154 -3.56 6.84 12.88
CA TYR A 154 -3.79 7.24 11.50
C TYR A 154 -3.65 8.74 11.30
N LEU A 155 -2.98 9.12 10.22
CA LEU A 155 -2.80 10.51 9.82
C LEU A 155 -3.78 10.87 8.68
N PRO A 156 -4.21 12.13 8.57
CA PRO A 156 -4.99 12.56 7.42
C PRO A 156 -4.19 12.39 6.12
N PHE A 157 -4.75 11.66 5.14
CA PHE A 157 -4.11 11.51 3.82
C PHE A 157 -3.94 12.84 3.08
N MET A 158 -5.02 13.62 3.02
CA MET A 158 -5.04 14.91 2.34
C MET A 158 -4.58 16.02 3.29
N ASN A 159 -3.28 16.33 3.27
CA ASN A 159 -2.79 17.58 3.82
C ASN A 159 -3.30 18.79 3.01
N SER A 160 -3.06 20.02 3.48
CA SER A 160 -3.56 21.24 2.81
C SER A 160 -3.14 21.35 1.34
N ALA A 161 -1.91 20.94 1.00
CA ALA A 161 -1.42 20.95 -0.38
C ALA A 161 -2.16 19.93 -1.26
N ALA A 162 -2.36 18.70 -0.75
CA ALA A 162 -3.14 17.67 -1.44
C ALA A 162 -4.60 18.10 -1.64
N LYS A 163 -5.23 18.76 -0.64
CA LYS A 163 -6.59 19.31 -0.78
C LYS A 163 -6.70 20.36 -1.88
N GLN A 164 -5.73 21.27 -1.97
CA GLN A 164 -5.70 22.30 -3.01
C GLN A 164 -5.57 21.67 -4.41
N LYS A 165 -4.66 20.69 -4.56
CA LYS A 165 -4.48 19.99 -5.84
C LYS A 165 -5.66 19.08 -6.19
N ALA A 166 -6.37 18.52 -5.22
CA ALA A 166 -7.50 17.62 -5.48
C ALA A 166 -8.60 18.27 -6.34
N ASN A 167 -8.75 19.60 -6.27
CA ASN A 167 -9.71 20.33 -7.11
C ASN A 167 -9.45 20.16 -8.62
N MET A 168 -8.24 19.82 -9.04
CA MET A 168 -7.96 19.56 -10.45
C MET A 168 -8.54 18.23 -10.94
N PHE A 169 -8.79 17.27 -10.03
CA PHE A 169 -9.34 15.96 -10.36
C PHE A 169 -10.86 15.88 -10.18
N LYS A 170 -11.44 16.66 -9.27
CA LYS A 170 -12.89 16.64 -9.00
C LYS A 170 -13.73 16.88 -10.26
N GLY A 171 -14.62 15.94 -10.59
CA GLY A 171 -15.48 15.97 -11.78
C GLY A 171 -14.72 15.70 -13.09
N ARG A 172 -13.50 15.17 -13.01
CA ARG A 172 -12.62 14.95 -14.17
C ARG A 172 -12.24 13.48 -14.28
N LYS A 173 -11.67 13.11 -15.42
CA LYS A 173 -11.12 11.78 -15.68
C LYS A 173 -9.68 11.85 -16.15
N LEU A 174 -8.88 10.87 -15.77
CA LEU A 174 -7.58 10.59 -16.38
C LEU A 174 -7.76 9.50 -17.43
N VAL A 175 -7.22 9.72 -18.63
CA VAL A 175 -7.24 8.78 -19.74
C VAL A 175 -5.83 8.40 -20.12
N LYS A 176 -5.52 7.10 -20.08
CA LYS A 176 -4.26 6.53 -20.57
C LYS A 176 -4.41 6.10 -22.01
N TYR A 177 -3.58 6.67 -22.87
CA TYR A 177 -3.47 6.28 -24.27
C TYR A 177 -2.31 5.32 -24.44
N SER A 178 -2.53 4.20 -25.10
CA SER A 178 -1.41 3.37 -25.56
C SER A 178 -0.89 3.86 -26.88
N SER A 179 0.34 4.37 -26.91
CA SER A 179 1.08 4.46 -28.16
C SER A 179 1.69 3.08 -28.48
N TYR A 180 1.13 2.34 -29.43
CA TYR A 180 1.94 1.36 -30.15
C TYR A 180 2.85 2.14 -31.10
N TYR A 181 4.14 2.23 -30.79
CA TYR A 181 5.12 2.57 -31.81
C TYR A 181 5.32 1.33 -32.69
N THR A 182 4.52 1.19 -33.75
CA THR A 182 4.91 0.35 -34.88
C THR A 182 5.47 1.28 -35.96
N SER A 183 6.79 1.42 -35.98
CA SER A 183 7.46 1.98 -37.15
C SER A 183 7.39 0.95 -38.28
N ASN A 184 6.32 0.97 -39.08
CA ASN A 184 6.35 0.32 -40.38
C ASN A 184 7.04 1.25 -41.37
N TYR A 185 8.09 0.73 -42.00
CA TYR A 185 8.92 1.37 -43.02
C TYR A 185 8.10 1.59 -44.31
N GLY A 186 7.09 2.47 -44.26
CA GLY A 186 6.09 2.60 -45.33
C GLY A 186 5.03 3.69 -45.09
N GLY A 187 5.44 4.90 -44.74
CA GLY A 187 4.84 6.15 -45.26
C GLY A 187 3.33 6.41 -45.13
N SER A 188 2.58 5.76 -44.24
CA SER A 188 1.18 6.09 -43.96
C SER A 188 0.90 5.96 -42.46
N ILE A 189 0.79 7.10 -41.79
CA ILE A 189 0.46 7.19 -40.37
C ILE A 189 -1.06 7.19 -40.26
N SER A 190 -1.64 6.03 -39.93
CA SER A 190 -3.02 5.94 -39.44
C SER A 190 -2.97 5.92 -37.92
N VAL A 191 -3.43 6.99 -37.27
CA VAL A 191 -3.48 7.09 -35.80
C VAL A 191 -4.79 6.45 -35.33
N GLY A 192 -4.76 5.13 -35.09
CA GLY A 192 -5.79 4.45 -34.32
C GLY A 192 -5.40 4.47 -32.84
N SER A 193 -5.82 5.47 -32.07
CA SER A 193 -5.60 5.48 -30.63
C SER A 193 -6.63 4.59 -29.93
N ASN A 194 -6.25 3.36 -29.56
CA ASN A 194 -7.06 2.56 -28.64
C ASN A 194 -6.84 3.10 -27.22
N ILE A 195 -7.90 3.71 -26.65
CA ILE A 195 -7.96 4.05 -25.22
C ILE A 195 -7.79 2.75 -24.44
N LYS A 196 -6.83 2.69 -23.51
CA LYS A 196 -6.60 1.49 -22.71
C LYS A 196 -7.25 1.56 -21.33
N VAL A 197 -7.21 2.72 -20.69
CA VAL A 197 -7.68 2.87 -19.31
C VAL A 197 -8.22 4.28 -19.06
N THR A 198 -9.34 4.37 -18.36
CA THR A 198 -9.95 5.62 -17.88
C THR A 198 -10.24 5.51 -16.37
N ILE A 199 -9.89 6.55 -15.63
CA ILE A 199 -10.22 6.70 -14.20
C ILE A 199 -11.01 7.99 -14.03
N ASN A 200 -12.27 7.90 -13.62
CA ASN A 200 -13.14 9.02 -13.33
C ASN A 200 -13.06 9.37 -11.84
N PHE A 201 -12.93 10.65 -11.51
CA PHE A 201 -12.77 11.16 -10.16
C PHE A 201 -13.97 12.04 -9.78
N CYS A 202 -14.91 11.48 -9.05
CA CYS A 202 -16.11 12.20 -8.64
C CYS A 202 -15.81 13.19 -7.51
N SER A 203 -16.51 14.33 -7.52
CA SER A 203 -16.29 15.41 -6.55
C SER A 203 -16.57 15.02 -5.10
N ASN A 204 -17.36 13.95 -4.89
CA ASN A 204 -17.67 13.37 -3.60
C ASN A 204 -16.57 12.41 -3.07
N GLY A 205 -15.48 12.21 -3.80
CA GLY A 205 -14.38 11.31 -3.41
C GLY A 205 -14.51 9.88 -3.92
N GLN A 206 -15.54 9.57 -4.71
CA GLN A 206 -15.65 8.27 -5.38
C GLN A 206 -14.89 8.25 -6.70
N PHE A 207 -14.33 7.10 -7.08
CA PHE A 207 -13.79 6.88 -8.42
C PHE A 207 -14.55 5.79 -9.15
N ALA A 208 -14.51 5.87 -10.48
CA ALA A 208 -14.96 4.81 -11.38
C ALA A 208 -13.89 4.52 -12.43
N PHE A 209 -13.45 3.27 -12.49
CA PHE A 209 -12.43 2.75 -13.38
C PHE A 209 -13.09 2.02 -14.55
N ASN A 210 -12.65 2.32 -15.78
CA ASN A 210 -13.07 1.64 -17.00
C ASN A 210 -11.82 1.36 -17.87
N GLY A 211 -11.50 0.08 -18.09
CA GLY A 211 -10.36 -0.34 -18.92
C GLY A 211 -10.40 -1.83 -19.26
N TYR A 212 -9.86 -2.18 -20.43
CA TYR A 212 -9.70 -3.57 -20.89
C TYR A 212 -8.21 -3.95 -20.81
N SER A 213 -7.70 -4.18 -19.61
CA SER A 213 -6.43 -4.89 -19.31
C SER A 213 -5.96 -4.55 -17.90
N ASP A 214 -5.25 -5.49 -17.29
CA ASP A 214 -4.62 -5.48 -15.97
C ASP A 214 -3.99 -4.12 -15.61
N PHE A 215 -4.72 -3.36 -14.79
CA PHE A 215 -4.21 -2.15 -14.18
C PHE A 215 -3.32 -2.55 -13.01
N HIS A 216 -2.01 -2.47 -13.23
CA HIS A 216 -1.00 -2.65 -12.20
C HIS A 216 -0.54 -1.26 -11.74
N ALA A 217 -1.05 -0.77 -10.61
CA ALA A 217 -0.47 0.38 -9.93
C ALA A 217 0.11 -0.10 -8.59
N GLY A 218 1.40 -0.45 -8.64
CA GLY A 218 2.08 -1.17 -7.57
C GLY A 218 2.22 -0.42 -6.23
N GLY A 219 2.39 -1.25 -5.21
CA GLY A 219 2.86 -0.99 -3.84
C GLY A 219 3.20 -2.35 -3.23
N GLY A 220 4.40 -2.54 -2.70
CA GLY A 220 5.03 -3.85 -2.55
C GLY A 220 4.38 -4.86 -1.58
N ALA A 221 4.69 -6.12 -1.87
CA ALA A 221 4.55 -7.38 -1.12
C ALA A 221 3.15 -7.91 -0.81
N PHE A 222 2.07 -7.20 -1.17
CA PHE A 222 0.71 -7.73 -1.27
C PHE A 222 0.03 -6.97 -2.38
N ASP A 223 0.48 -7.25 -3.61
CA ASP A 223 0.16 -6.49 -4.80
C ASP A 223 -1.35 -6.22 -4.83
N GLY A 224 -1.70 -4.95 -4.66
CA GLY A 224 -3.04 -4.45 -4.88
C GLY A 224 -3.38 -4.51 -6.36
N GLU A 225 -3.27 -5.68 -6.99
CA GLU A 225 -3.87 -5.92 -8.29
C GLU A 225 -5.36 -5.62 -8.15
N VAL A 226 -5.83 -4.59 -8.85
CA VAL A 226 -7.27 -4.49 -9.07
C VAL A 226 -7.61 -5.65 -9.98
N SER A 227 -8.23 -6.70 -9.43
CA SER A 227 -8.57 -7.87 -10.23
C SER A 227 -9.37 -7.43 -11.47
N SER A 228 -8.89 -7.83 -12.64
CA SER A 228 -9.46 -7.52 -13.95
C SER A 228 -10.84 -8.17 -14.20
N ASN A 229 -11.38 -8.88 -13.20
CA ASN A 229 -12.65 -9.61 -13.29
C ASN A 229 -13.88 -8.74 -13.08
N ASN A 230 -13.74 -7.50 -12.63
CA ASN A 230 -14.85 -6.55 -12.63
C ASN A 230 -14.59 -5.48 -13.69
N SER A 231 -15.37 -5.54 -14.77
CA SER A 231 -15.41 -4.59 -15.87
C SER A 231 -15.64 -3.12 -15.46
N GLU A 232 -15.79 -2.82 -14.18
CA GLU A 232 -16.01 -1.49 -13.61
C GLU A 232 -15.48 -1.47 -12.16
N GLY A 233 -14.37 -0.78 -11.89
CA GLY A 233 -13.86 -0.63 -10.53
C GLY A 233 -14.46 0.62 -9.87
N ILE A 234 -15.24 0.46 -8.80
CA ILE A 234 -15.78 1.59 -8.02
C ILE A 234 -15.13 1.60 -6.64
N GLY A 235 -14.79 2.79 -6.16
CA GLY A 235 -14.19 2.93 -4.84
C GLY A 235 -14.00 4.37 -4.43
N LEU A 236 -13.03 4.58 -3.56
CA LEU A 236 -12.68 5.88 -2.99
C LEU A 236 -11.32 6.34 -3.50
N TRP A 237 -11.19 7.63 -3.84
CA TRP A 237 -9.92 8.23 -4.20
C TRP A 237 -9.55 9.39 -3.29
N ASN A 238 -8.24 9.57 -3.11
CA ASN A 238 -7.69 10.73 -2.45
C ASN A 238 -6.31 11.08 -3.02
N LEU A 239 -5.86 12.30 -2.75
CA LEU A 239 -4.48 12.69 -2.97
C LEU A 239 -3.70 12.63 -1.66
N MET A 240 -2.42 12.34 -1.74
CA MET A 240 -1.50 12.47 -0.63
C MET A 240 -0.12 12.90 -1.08
N VAL A 241 0.69 13.36 -0.13
CA VAL A 241 2.11 13.66 -0.39
C VAL A 241 2.96 12.61 0.30
N ILE A 242 3.65 11.78 -0.49
CA ILE A 242 4.60 10.75 -0.02
C ILE A 242 5.96 11.11 -0.59
N LYS A 243 6.99 11.23 0.27
CA LYS A 243 8.37 11.56 -0.14
C LYS A 243 8.44 12.76 -1.12
N ASN A 244 7.64 13.79 -0.87
CA ASN A 244 7.46 15.00 -1.71
C ASN A 244 6.78 14.80 -3.09
N TYR A 245 6.34 13.59 -3.43
CA TYR A 245 5.53 13.33 -4.61
C TYR A 245 4.05 13.44 -4.28
N MET A 246 3.27 13.99 -5.22
CA MET A 246 1.82 13.89 -5.15
C MET A 246 1.43 12.49 -5.62
N VAL A 247 0.66 11.77 -4.83
CA VAL A 247 0.26 10.40 -5.10
C VAL A 247 -1.26 10.32 -5.11
N ILE A 248 -1.82 9.77 -6.18
CA ILE A 248 -3.23 9.38 -6.22
C ILE A 248 -3.33 8.03 -5.52
N ARG A 249 -4.16 7.94 -4.50
CA ARG A 249 -4.48 6.70 -3.82
C ARG A 249 -5.90 6.30 -4.19
N LEU A 250 -6.08 5.06 -4.63
CA LEU A 250 -7.38 4.48 -4.96
C LEU A 250 -7.63 3.29 -4.03
N VAL A 251 -8.83 3.20 -3.46
CA VAL A 251 -9.26 2.05 -2.67
C VAL A 251 -10.50 1.46 -3.30
N SER A 252 -10.41 0.26 -3.85
CA SER A 252 -11.57 -0.42 -4.44
C SER A 252 -12.54 -0.87 -3.35
N ASN A 253 -13.81 -1.06 -3.70
CA ASN A 253 -14.78 -1.66 -2.77
C ASN A 253 -14.44 -3.11 -2.41
N ALA A 254 -13.61 -3.80 -3.22
CA ALA A 254 -13.06 -5.11 -2.89
C ALA A 254 -11.97 -5.05 -1.81
N GLY A 255 -11.43 -3.86 -1.57
CA GLY A 255 -10.44 -3.59 -0.53
C GLY A 255 -9.00 -3.57 -1.02
N GLU A 256 -8.77 -3.57 -2.33
CA GLU A 256 -7.46 -3.34 -2.91
C GLU A 256 -7.08 -1.86 -2.75
N VAL A 257 -5.82 -1.59 -2.42
CA VAL A 257 -5.28 -0.22 -2.31
C VAL A 257 -4.21 -0.04 -3.38
N ASN A 258 -4.38 0.99 -4.21
CA ASN A 258 -3.47 1.30 -5.30
C ASN A 258 -2.89 2.69 -5.12
N TYR A 259 -1.59 2.81 -5.42
CA TYR A 259 -0.86 4.07 -5.34
C TYR A 259 -0.27 4.45 -6.70
N MET A 260 -0.54 5.68 -7.09
CA MET A 260 -0.21 6.23 -8.40
C MET A 260 0.58 7.53 -8.21
N PRO A 261 1.90 7.47 -8.03
CA PRO A 261 2.74 8.65 -7.92
C PRO A 261 2.71 9.47 -9.22
N ILE A 262 2.44 10.76 -9.09
CA ILE A 262 2.52 11.73 -10.18
C ILE A 262 3.97 12.21 -10.25
N GLU A 263 4.73 11.65 -11.18
CA GLU A 263 6.14 11.94 -11.42
C GLU A 263 6.32 13.34 -12.03
N ARG A 264 5.44 13.67 -12.97
CA ARG A 264 5.46 14.95 -13.70
C ARG A 264 4.06 15.32 -14.15
N TYR A 265 3.80 16.61 -14.24
CA TYR A 265 2.65 17.15 -14.97
C TYR A 265 3.11 18.28 -15.89
N THR A 266 2.36 18.50 -16.96
CA THR A 266 2.61 19.55 -17.95
C THR A 266 1.47 20.55 -17.93
N GLU A 267 1.74 21.79 -18.36
CA GLU A 267 0.74 22.87 -18.35
C GLU A 267 -0.44 22.61 -19.29
N ASP A 268 -0.25 21.77 -20.32
CA ASP A 268 -1.29 21.30 -21.25
C ASP A 268 -2.17 20.17 -20.67
N GLY A 269 -1.98 19.79 -19.40
CA GLY A 269 -2.87 18.86 -18.70
C GLY A 269 -2.52 17.38 -18.85
N ALA A 270 -1.28 17.04 -19.21
CA ALA A 270 -0.79 15.67 -19.15
C ALA A 270 -0.09 15.37 -17.82
N PHE A 271 -0.23 14.12 -17.37
CA PHE A 271 0.37 13.57 -16.15
C PHE A 271 1.20 12.35 -16.53
N TYR A 272 2.38 12.23 -15.93
CA TYR A 272 3.22 11.05 -16.03
C TYR A 272 3.11 10.29 -14.72
N ILE A 273 2.58 9.07 -14.79
CA ILE A 273 2.27 8.22 -13.65
C ILE A 273 2.79 6.83 -13.97
N ASN A 274 3.73 6.31 -13.18
CA ASN A 274 4.40 5.04 -13.39
C ASN A 274 4.96 4.91 -14.82
N GLY A 275 5.61 5.96 -15.31
CA GLY A 275 6.13 6.05 -16.68
C GLY A 275 5.10 6.23 -17.81
N ASP A 276 3.80 6.06 -17.54
CA ASP A 276 2.74 6.21 -18.53
C ASP A 276 2.25 7.67 -18.63
N LYS A 277 1.89 8.10 -19.85
CA LYS A 277 1.24 9.39 -20.09
C LYS A 277 -0.28 9.28 -19.94
N TRP A 278 -0.83 10.07 -19.04
CA TRP A 278 -2.26 10.26 -18.79
C TRP A 278 -2.67 11.67 -19.18
N VAL A 279 -3.88 11.83 -19.72
CA VAL A 279 -4.44 13.14 -20.07
C VAL A 279 -5.69 13.37 -19.23
N ILE A 280 -5.84 14.57 -18.67
CA ILE A 280 -7.02 14.95 -17.90
C ILE A 280 -8.12 15.54 -18.79
N GLY A 281 -9.36 15.15 -18.56
CA GLY A 281 -10.54 15.66 -19.27
C GLY A 281 -11.77 15.72 -18.37
N ALA A 282 -12.88 16.25 -18.88
CA ALA A 282 -14.16 16.21 -18.16
C ALA A 282 -14.65 14.76 -18.00
N SER A 283 -15.19 14.42 -16.82
CA SER A 283 -15.85 13.13 -16.62
C SER A 283 -17.31 13.22 -17.04
N ASP A 284 -17.78 12.20 -17.75
CA ASP A 284 -19.16 11.97 -18.16
C ASP A 284 -19.94 11.11 -17.14
N VAL A 285 -19.23 10.51 -16.18
CA VAL A 285 -19.78 9.65 -15.12
C VAL A 285 -20.04 10.44 -13.84
N CYS A 286 -19.17 11.40 -13.54
CA CYS A 286 -19.19 12.18 -12.31
C CYS A 286 -19.75 13.59 -12.54
N ASN A 287 -21.09 13.71 -12.53
CA ASN A 287 -21.80 15.00 -12.57
C ASN A 287 -22.01 15.57 -11.16
#